data_AF-A0A8B6GBI5-F1
#
_entry.id   AF-A0A8B6GBI5-F1
#
_cell.length_a   1.000
_cell.length_b   1.000
_cell.length_c   1.000
_cell.angle_alpha   90.00
_cell.angle_beta   90.00
_cell.angle_gamma   90.00
#
_symmetry.space_group_name_H-M   'P 1'
#
loop_
_entity.id
_entity.type
_entity.pdbx_description
1 polymer ?
#
loop_
_entity_poly.entity_id
_entity_poly.type
_entity_poly.pdbx_seq_one_letter_code
_entity_poly.pdbx_strand_id
1 'polypeptide(L)'
;MYKLLAAVKQLGIFTFFVTLSAADMKWTDTIIVITRQQGKSMSKEEVVIEKLETKDYTSLNHLLKDSNISPQEYKSALELSKRGKLIIYKRNPTEIQINSYNKHLLRAWEANLDVQYCLDPYACIAYMVAYITKDEREMSQILQAVSNEANTLDFKSSMKKCASAFFNAREVSAQEAVYRLLSFPLFKSNFSTVYVPADRPEKRICLLKPISSVKDKEDEDEDVYQTSILDRYAARPTKLENLCLAKFSIWYTYDNSKKK
;
A
#
# COMPACT_ATOMS: atom_id res chain seq x y z
N MET A 1 34.91 10.23 6.34
CA MET A 1 34.10 11.43 5.99
C MET A 1 33.95 11.61 4.49
N TYR A 2 35.03 11.76 3.71
CA TYR A 2 34.97 11.94 2.24
C TYR A 2 34.23 10.84 1.47
N LYS A 3 34.43 9.55 1.82
CA LYS A 3 33.70 8.43 1.20
C LYS A 3 32.19 8.49 1.49
N LEU A 4 31.80 8.92 2.69
CA LEU A 4 30.40 9.07 3.08
C LEU A 4 29.74 10.24 2.34
N LEU A 5 30.44 11.38 2.23
CA LEU A 5 29.96 12.54 1.48
C LEU A 5 29.86 12.25 -0.02
N ALA A 6 30.80 11.50 -0.59
CA ALA A 6 30.73 11.03 -1.98
C ALA A 6 29.54 10.08 -2.20
N ALA A 7 29.30 9.15 -1.26
CA ALA A 7 28.15 8.25 -1.31
C ALA A 7 26.82 9.00 -1.19
N VAL A 8 26.71 9.98 -0.30
CA VAL A 8 25.51 10.83 -0.17
C VAL A 8 25.27 11.65 -1.45
N LYS A 9 26.34 12.15 -2.08
CA LYS A 9 26.26 12.91 -3.34
C LYS A 9 25.87 12.04 -4.54
N GLN A 10 26.26 10.76 -4.53
CA GLN A 10 26.08 9.84 -5.67
C GLN A 10 24.82 8.95 -5.54
N LEU A 11 24.41 8.61 -4.31
CA LEU A 11 23.29 7.72 -4.02
C LEU A 11 22.10 8.44 -3.35
N GLY A 12 22.25 9.74 -3.04
CA GLY A 12 21.27 10.50 -2.27
C GLY A 12 21.46 10.35 -0.76
N ILE A 13 20.69 11.13 0.00
CA ILE A 13 20.64 10.99 1.47
C ILE A 13 20.09 9.60 1.78
N PHE A 14 20.76 8.87 2.69
CA PHE A 14 20.24 7.58 3.14
C PHE A 14 18.89 7.80 3.83
N THR A 15 17.84 7.21 3.28
CA THR A 15 16.49 7.31 3.84
C THR A 15 16.25 6.11 4.74
N PHE A 16 15.89 6.36 6.00
CA PHE A 16 15.38 5.30 6.86
C PHE A 16 13.91 5.07 6.56
N PHE A 17 13.52 3.81 6.50
CA PHE A 17 12.13 3.41 6.60
C PHE A 17 11.90 2.90 8.03
N VAL A 18 10.98 3.54 8.73
CA VAL A 18 10.69 3.23 10.14
C VAL A 18 9.26 2.75 10.21
N THR A 19 9.06 1.54 10.73
CA THR A 19 7.74 1.06 11.12
C THR A 19 7.63 1.09 12.63
N LEU A 20 6.54 1.69 13.09
CA LEU A 20 6.20 1.82 14.48
C LEU A 20 4.92 1.02 14.69
N SER A 21 4.90 0.09 15.63
CA SER A 21 3.64 -0.49 16.08
C SER A 21 3.17 0.24 17.33
N ALA A 22 1.85 0.38 17.47
CA ALA A 22 1.21 0.75 18.72
C ALA A 22 0.86 -0.50 19.56
N ALA A 23 1.46 -1.66 19.24
CA ALA A 23 1.20 -2.88 20.00
C ALA A 23 1.79 -2.71 21.41
N ASP A 24 0.93 -2.89 22.41
CA ASP A 24 1.29 -2.73 23.82
C ASP A 24 2.40 -3.72 24.18
N MET A 25 3.51 -3.22 24.73
CA MET A 25 4.58 -4.06 25.25
C MET A 25 4.33 -4.50 26.70
N LYS A 26 3.23 -4.03 27.33
CA LYS A 26 2.81 -4.45 28.65
C LYS A 26 2.02 -5.76 28.64
N TRP A 27 2.43 -6.72 27.81
CA TRP A 27 1.79 -8.03 27.70
C TRP A 27 1.53 -8.69 29.06
N THR A 28 2.46 -8.55 30.01
CA THR A 28 2.27 -9.00 31.39
C THR A 28 1.04 -8.36 32.04
N ASP A 29 0.92 -7.03 32.00
CA ASP A 29 -0.22 -6.32 32.57
C ASP A 29 -1.51 -6.61 31.79
N THR A 30 -1.44 -6.71 30.46
CA THR A 30 -2.57 -7.08 29.60
C THR A 30 -3.10 -8.47 29.94
N ILE A 31 -2.22 -9.47 30.08
CA ILE A 31 -2.59 -10.85 30.45
C ILE A 31 -3.20 -10.90 31.86
N ILE A 32 -2.67 -10.12 32.82
CA ILE A 32 -3.25 -10.01 34.16
C ILE A 32 -4.66 -9.42 34.10
N VAL A 33 -4.89 -8.40 33.27
CA VAL A 33 -6.22 -7.80 33.10
C VAL A 33 -7.19 -8.80 32.46
N ILE A 34 -6.78 -9.52 31.42
CA ILE A 34 -7.61 -10.55 30.75
C ILE A 34 -7.96 -11.69 31.71
N THR A 35 -6.98 -12.19 32.46
CA THR A 35 -7.21 -13.28 33.43
C THR A 35 -8.15 -12.85 34.56
N ARG A 36 -8.03 -11.61 35.04
CA ARG A 36 -9.00 -11.02 35.99
C ARG A 36 -10.41 -10.97 35.43
N GLN A 37 -10.58 -10.60 34.16
CA GLN A 37 -11.90 -10.63 33.50
C GLN A 37 -12.48 -12.05 33.42
N GLN A 38 -11.64 -13.08 33.39
CA GLN A 38 -12.05 -14.49 33.43
C GLN A 38 -12.19 -15.04 34.86
N GLY A 39 -12.17 -14.17 35.89
CA GLY A 39 -12.32 -14.56 37.30
C GLY A 39 -11.09 -15.22 37.92
N LYS A 40 -9.93 -15.16 37.25
CA LYS A 40 -8.66 -15.69 37.77
C LYS A 40 -7.73 -14.53 38.14
N SER A 41 -7.05 -14.62 39.27
CA SER A 41 -6.00 -13.64 39.62
C SER A 41 -4.64 -14.27 39.38
N MET A 42 -3.82 -13.59 38.57
CA MET A 42 -2.41 -13.93 38.37
C MET A 42 -1.53 -12.75 38.82
N SER A 43 -0.41 -13.07 39.44
CA SER A 43 0.70 -12.18 39.75
C SER A 43 1.60 -11.98 38.53
N LYS A 44 2.49 -10.96 38.57
CA LYS A 44 3.42 -10.70 37.46
C LYS A 44 4.42 -11.84 37.28
N GLU A 45 4.76 -12.51 38.36
CA GLU A 45 5.68 -13.62 38.44
C GLU A 45 5.09 -14.92 37.85
N GLU A 46 3.77 -15.07 37.88
CA GLU A 46 3.05 -16.21 37.28
C GLU A 46 2.84 -16.06 35.76
N VAL A 47 2.93 -14.83 35.22
CA VAL A 47 2.91 -14.59 33.77
C VAL A 47 4.31 -14.85 33.22
N VAL A 48 4.67 -16.13 33.14
CA VAL A 48 5.88 -16.57 32.43
C VAL A 48 5.51 -16.77 30.96
N ILE A 49 6.00 -15.88 30.09
CA ILE A 49 6.03 -16.17 28.66
C ILE A 49 7.06 -17.28 28.51
N GLU A 50 6.60 -18.50 28.22
CA GLU A 50 7.45 -19.64 27.92
C GLU A 50 8.52 -19.20 26.91
N LYS A 51 9.78 -19.20 27.34
CA LYS A 51 10.89 -19.02 26.41
C LYS A 51 10.89 -20.26 25.54
N LEU A 52 10.58 -20.10 24.26
CA LEU A 52 10.75 -21.16 23.26
C LEU A 52 12.14 -21.79 23.45
N GLU A 53 12.18 -23.12 23.60
CA GLU A 53 13.42 -23.89 23.72
C GLU A 53 14.22 -23.78 22.42
N THR A 54 15.01 -22.72 22.30
CA THR A 54 16.04 -22.62 21.28
C THR A 54 17.34 -23.15 21.85
N LYS A 55 18.12 -23.89 21.05
CA LYS A 55 19.51 -24.19 21.40
C LYS A 55 20.22 -22.88 21.74
N ASP A 56 20.61 -22.71 23.00
CA ASP A 56 21.17 -21.47 23.54
C ASP A 56 22.61 -21.27 23.06
N TYR A 57 22.78 -20.89 21.79
CA TYR A 57 24.06 -20.39 21.32
C TYR A 57 24.26 -18.97 21.83
N THR A 58 25.15 -18.78 22.79
CA THR A 58 25.44 -17.47 23.37
C THR A 58 26.29 -16.58 22.47
N SER A 59 27.01 -17.15 21.49
CA SER A 59 27.83 -16.38 20.54
C SER A 59 27.81 -16.98 19.13
N LEU A 60 28.00 -16.13 18.13
CA LEU A 60 28.12 -16.53 16.73
C LEU A 60 29.28 -17.51 16.52
N ASN A 61 30.41 -17.32 17.21
CA ASN A 61 31.56 -18.21 17.08
C ASN A 61 31.25 -19.63 17.57
N HIS A 62 30.48 -19.76 18.66
CA HIS A 62 30.05 -21.07 19.16
C HIS A 62 29.14 -21.76 18.14
N LEU A 63 28.18 -21.02 17.57
CA LEU A 63 27.30 -21.52 16.53
C LEU A 63 28.05 -21.98 15.28
N LEU A 64 29.01 -21.18 14.79
CA LEU A 64 29.83 -21.53 13.63
C LEU A 64 30.67 -22.77 13.88
N LYS A 65 31.27 -22.89 15.07
CA LYS A 65 32.08 -24.05 15.44
C LYS A 65 31.24 -25.33 15.52
N ASP A 66 30.07 -25.28 16.15
CA ASP A 66 29.16 -26.42 16.27
C ASP A 66 28.58 -26.84 14.90
N SER A 67 28.38 -25.86 14.00
CA SER A 67 27.93 -26.10 12.62
C SER A 67 29.05 -26.53 11.67
N ASN A 68 30.30 -26.61 12.14
CA ASN A 68 31.49 -26.89 11.33
C ASN A 68 31.69 -25.92 10.15
N ILE A 69 31.36 -24.64 10.34
CA ILE A 69 31.46 -23.57 9.33
C ILE A 69 32.60 -22.61 9.71
N SER A 70 33.45 -22.27 8.74
CA SER A 70 34.51 -21.28 8.97
C SER A 70 33.96 -19.83 8.95
N PRO A 71 34.56 -18.88 9.69
CA PRO A 71 34.16 -17.47 9.62
C PRO A 71 34.24 -16.86 8.21
N GLN A 72 35.16 -17.36 7.39
CA GLN A 72 35.32 -16.95 5.99
C GLN A 72 34.16 -17.44 5.14
N GLU A 73 33.81 -18.72 5.26
CA GLU A 73 32.67 -19.32 4.55
C GLU A 73 31.36 -18.63 4.93
N TYR A 74 31.16 -18.33 6.22
CA TYR A 74 30.02 -17.54 6.68
C TYR A 74 29.96 -16.17 5.97
N LYS A 75 31.08 -15.43 5.91
CA LYS A 75 31.12 -14.13 5.22
C LYS A 75 30.84 -14.25 3.73
N SER A 76 31.45 -15.22 3.06
CA SER A 76 31.21 -15.48 1.63
C SER A 76 29.74 -15.80 1.35
N ALA A 77 29.08 -16.53 2.26
CA ALA A 77 27.65 -16.82 2.15
C ALA A 77 26.78 -15.55 2.29
N LEU A 78 27.17 -14.59 3.16
CA LEU A 78 26.45 -13.32 3.31
C LEU A 78 26.58 -12.38 2.10
N GLU A 79 27.64 -12.54 1.29
CA GLU A 79 27.83 -11.77 0.05
C GLU A 79 26.86 -12.21 -1.07
N LEU A 80 26.29 -13.42 -0.97
CA LEU A 80 25.35 -13.97 -1.93
C LEU A 80 23.91 -13.59 -1.56
N SER A 81 23.27 -12.76 -2.38
CA SER A 81 21.85 -12.46 -2.27
C SER A 81 21.07 -13.02 -3.45
N LYS A 82 19.98 -13.73 -3.17
CA LYS A 82 19.01 -14.18 -4.20
C LYS A 82 18.15 -13.03 -4.72
N ARG A 83 18.00 -11.94 -3.97
CA ARG A 83 17.04 -10.86 -4.23
C ARG A 83 17.66 -9.51 -3.91
N GLY A 84 18.33 -8.92 -4.91
CA GLY A 84 18.83 -7.54 -4.84
C GLY A 84 19.80 -7.27 -3.69
N LYS A 85 19.91 -5.99 -3.31
CA LYS A 85 20.77 -5.54 -2.20
C LYS A 85 20.05 -5.80 -0.87
N LEU A 86 20.76 -6.37 0.10
CA LEU A 86 20.30 -6.52 1.48
C LEU A 86 21.31 -5.91 2.45
N ILE A 87 20.81 -5.36 3.56
CA ILE A 87 21.64 -4.97 4.70
C ILE A 87 21.53 -6.04 5.77
N ILE A 88 22.66 -6.61 6.15
CA ILE A 88 22.76 -7.64 7.19
C ILE A 88 23.39 -6.99 8.41
N TYR A 89 22.70 -7.06 9.54
CA TYR A 89 23.18 -6.52 10.81
C TYR A 89 24.00 -7.57 11.55
N LYS A 90 25.06 -7.13 12.24
CA LYS A 90 25.79 -7.98 13.17
C LYS A 90 24.86 -8.30 14.35
N ARG A 91 24.58 -9.59 14.57
CA ARG A 91 23.72 -10.10 15.63
C ARG A 91 24.32 -11.33 16.30
N ASN A 92 24.00 -11.53 17.57
CA ASN A 92 24.21 -12.79 18.27
C ASN A 92 23.02 -13.74 18.03
N PRO A 93 23.19 -15.06 18.19
CA PRO A 93 22.09 -16.00 18.02
C PRO A 93 20.93 -15.75 19.00
N THR A 94 21.21 -15.17 20.16
CA THR A 94 20.22 -14.74 21.15
C THR A 94 19.34 -13.57 20.69
N GLU A 95 19.73 -12.87 19.62
CA GLU A 95 19.04 -11.68 19.10
C GLU A 95 18.17 -12.01 17.86
N ILE A 96 17.88 -13.29 17.61
CA ILE A 96 17.11 -13.72 16.43
C ILE A 96 15.69 -13.16 16.40
N GLN A 97 15.07 -12.95 17.56
CA GLN A 97 13.73 -12.37 17.72
C GLN A 97 13.73 -10.85 17.91
N ILE A 98 14.88 -10.18 17.79
CA ILE A 98 14.98 -8.73 17.98
C ILE A 98 14.87 -8.05 16.61
N ASN A 99 13.89 -7.16 16.42
CA ASN A 99 13.81 -6.37 15.19
C ASN A 99 14.94 -5.35 15.08
N SER A 100 15.15 -4.75 13.91
CA SER A 100 16.19 -3.73 13.77
C SER A 100 15.72 -2.47 14.49
N TYR A 101 16.45 -2.00 15.51
CA TYR A 101 15.95 -0.89 16.32
C TYR A 101 16.99 0.23 16.51
N ASN A 102 16.49 1.43 16.76
CA ASN A 102 17.29 2.52 17.26
C ASN A 102 17.07 2.64 18.77
N LYS A 103 18.14 2.53 19.56
CA LYS A 103 18.07 2.55 21.04
C LYS A 103 17.40 3.79 21.62
N HIS A 104 17.55 4.95 20.98
CA HIS A 104 16.94 6.20 21.44
C HIS A 104 15.47 6.26 21.07
N LEU A 105 15.13 5.86 19.84
CA LEU A 105 13.72 5.78 19.41
C LEU A 105 12.95 4.75 20.22
N LEU A 106 13.54 3.59 20.50
CA LEU A 106 12.90 2.55 21.32
C LEU A 106 12.60 3.06 22.74
N ARG A 107 13.51 3.82 23.35
CA ARG A 107 13.29 4.45 24.67
C ARG A 107 12.21 5.53 24.65
N ALA A 108 12.06 6.25 23.54
CA ALA A 108 11.06 7.30 23.41
C ALA A 108 9.68 6.75 23.01
N TRP A 109 9.65 5.69 22.21
CA TRP A 109 8.43 5.07 21.67
C TRP A 109 7.84 4.01 22.61
N GLU A 110 8.70 3.30 23.36
CA GLU A 110 8.32 2.24 24.31
C GLU A 110 7.45 1.12 23.73
N ALA A 111 7.50 0.92 22.41
CA ALA A 111 6.80 -0.15 21.70
C ALA A 111 7.64 -0.74 20.56
N ASN A 112 7.13 -1.77 19.88
CA ASN A 112 7.87 -2.45 18.83
C ASN A 112 8.22 -1.49 17.68
N LEU A 113 9.46 -1.61 17.21
CA LEU A 113 10.07 -0.71 16.27
C LEU A 113 10.93 -1.52 15.29
N ASP A 114 10.78 -1.24 14.00
CA ASP A 114 11.65 -1.82 12.96
C ASP A 114 12.16 -0.70 12.04
N VAL A 115 13.44 -0.40 12.18
CA VAL A 115 14.19 0.64 11.46
C VAL A 115 15.06 -0.04 10.41
N GLN A 116 14.76 0.23 9.16
CA GLN A 116 15.46 -0.35 8.02
C GLN A 116 16.01 0.75 7.11
N TYR A 117 17.06 0.43 6.37
CA TYR A 117 17.53 1.29 5.28
C TYR A 117 16.61 1.14 4.07
N CYS A 118 16.14 2.25 3.51
CA CYS A 118 15.43 2.25 2.25
C CYS A 118 16.43 2.04 1.11
N LEU A 119 16.51 0.81 0.60
CA LEU A 119 17.39 0.45 -0.51
C LEU A 119 16.74 0.67 -1.87
N ASP A 120 15.40 0.67 -1.90
CA ASP A 120 14.57 0.88 -3.08
C ASP A 120 13.27 1.60 -2.69
N PRO A 121 13.00 2.81 -3.22
CA PRO A 121 11.76 3.53 -2.94
C PRO A 121 10.51 2.78 -3.41
N TYR A 122 10.60 1.97 -4.48
CA TYR A 122 9.45 1.20 -4.96
C TYR A 122 9.11 0.06 -3.99
N ALA A 123 10.11 -0.62 -3.44
CA ALA A 123 9.90 -1.62 -2.38
C ALA A 123 9.24 -1.01 -1.13
N CYS A 124 9.64 0.21 -0.76
CA CYS A 124 9.00 0.96 0.33
C CYS A 124 7.53 1.28 0.03
N ILE A 125 7.22 1.77 -1.17
CA ILE A 125 5.83 2.04 -1.60
C ILE A 125 5.01 0.75 -1.61
N ALA A 126 5.54 -0.33 -2.19
CA ALA A 126 4.86 -1.63 -2.24
C ALA A 126 4.56 -2.15 -0.82
N TYR A 127 5.49 -1.97 0.12
CA TYR A 127 5.28 -2.33 1.52
C TYR A 127 4.15 -1.49 2.17
N MET A 128 4.18 -0.16 1.99
CA MET A 128 3.12 0.72 2.52
C MET A 128 1.76 0.38 1.95
N VAL A 129 1.67 0.15 0.63
CA VAL A 129 0.44 -0.28 -0.04
C VAL A 129 -0.03 -1.60 0.55
N ALA A 130 0.84 -2.61 0.67
CA ALA A 130 0.48 -3.90 1.24
C ALA A 130 -0.04 -3.82 2.69
N TYR A 131 0.42 -2.84 3.48
CA TYR A 131 -0.09 -2.58 4.82
C TYR A 131 -1.45 -1.88 4.81
N ILE A 132 -1.61 -0.84 4.00
CA ILE A 132 -2.88 -0.10 3.88
C ILE A 132 -3.98 -1.01 3.34
N THR A 133 -3.66 -1.87 2.37
CA THR A 133 -4.59 -2.80 1.74
C THR A 133 -4.64 -4.16 2.44
N LYS A 134 -4.10 -4.29 3.66
CA LYS A 134 -4.02 -5.58 4.36
C LYS A 134 -5.41 -6.17 4.60
N ASP A 135 -6.31 -5.34 5.11
CA ASP A 135 -7.69 -5.72 5.44
C ASP A 135 -8.56 -5.85 4.17
N GLU A 136 -8.11 -5.29 3.04
CA GLU A 136 -8.80 -5.41 1.75
C GLU A 136 -8.62 -6.79 1.08
N ARG A 137 -7.64 -7.59 1.52
CA ARG A 137 -7.37 -8.91 0.93
C ARG A 137 -8.53 -9.88 1.11
N GLU A 138 -9.11 -9.91 2.32
CA GLU A 138 -10.26 -10.76 2.63
C GLU A 138 -11.47 -10.35 1.80
N MET A 139 -11.71 -9.04 1.69
CA MET A 139 -12.74 -8.48 0.81
C MET A 139 -12.56 -8.88 -0.64
N SER A 140 -11.33 -8.85 -1.16
CA SER A 140 -11.05 -9.26 -2.54
C SER A 140 -11.39 -10.73 -2.78
N GLN A 141 -11.13 -11.62 -1.81
CA GLN A 141 -11.46 -13.05 -1.93
C GLN A 141 -12.97 -13.28 -1.92
N ILE A 142 -13.70 -12.60 -1.02
CA ILE A 142 -15.17 -12.65 -0.95
C ILE A 142 -15.78 -12.18 -2.26
N LEU A 143 -15.31 -11.04 -2.79
CA LEU A 143 -15.82 -10.50 -4.06
C LEU A 143 -15.53 -11.42 -5.24
N GLN A 144 -14.35 -12.05 -5.31
CA GLN A 144 -14.05 -13.02 -6.36
C GLN A 144 -14.96 -14.25 -6.28
N ALA A 145 -15.20 -14.79 -5.08
CA ALA A 145 -16.12 -15.92 -4.90
C ALA A 145 -17.54 -15.56 -5.35
N VAL A 146 -18.06 -14.41 -4.90
CA VAL A 146 -19.40 -13.94 -5.27
C VAL A 146 -19.51 -13.65 -6.76
N SER A 147 -18.48 -13.06 -7.36
CA SER A 147 -18.44 -12.83 -8.81
C SER A 147 -18.49 -14.15 -9.58
N ASN A 148 -17.72 -15.16 -9.15
CA ASN A 148 -17.71 -16.47 -9.81
C ASN A 148 -19.06 -17.18 -9.72
N GLU A 149 -19.74 -17.11 -8.56
CA GLU A 149 -21.09 -17.63 -8.39
C GLU A 149 -22.14 -16.86 -9.21
N ALA A 150 -21.92 -15.56 -9.41
CA ALA A 150 -22.84 -14.68 -10.11
C ALA A 150 -22.61 -14.64 -11.63
N ASN A 151 -21.64 -15.37 -12.16
CA ASN A 151 -21.29 -15.38 -13.59
C ASN A 151 -22.43 -15.89 -14.49
N THR A 152 -23.38 -16.65 -13.96
CA THR A 152 -24.54 -17.16 -14.70
C THR A 152 -25.74 -16.22 -14.67
N LEU A 153 -25.69 -15.16 -13.86
CA LEU A 153 -26.77 -14.19 -13.73
C LEU A 153 -26.66 -13.09 -14.78
N ASP A 154 -27.77 -12.37 -15.01
CA ASP A 154 -27.72 -11.13 -15.78
C ASP A 154 -26.81 -10.10 -15.09
N PHE A 155 -26.21 -9.19 -15.88
CA PHE A 155 -25.25 -8.21 -15.39
C PHE A 155 -25.76 -7.40 -14.20
N LYS A 156 -27.04 -7.00 -14.21
CA LYS A 156 -27.62 -6.16 -13.15
C LYS A 156 -27.78 -6.95 -11.86
N SER A 157 -28.26 -8.19 -11.92
CA SER A 157 -28.38 -9.07 -10.77
C SER A 157 -27.02 -9.48 -10.22
N SER A 158 -26.06 -9.77 -11.10
CA SER A 158 -24.67 -10.05 -10.72
C SER A 158 -24.05 -8.87 -9.97
N MET A 159 -24.19 -7.65 -10.50
CA MET A 159 -23.70 -6.43 -9.85
C MET A 159 -24.37 -6.20 -8.49
N LYS A 160 -25.68 -6.42 -8.37
CA LYS A 160 -26.39 -6.32 -7.08
C LYS A 160 -25.89 -7.34 -6.06
N LYS A 161 -25.62 -8.58 -6.48
CA LYS A 161 -25.10 -9.63 -5.58
C LYS A 161 -23.70 -9.27 -5.08
N CYS A 162 -22.82 -8.82 -5.97
CA CYS A 162 -21.48 -8.31 -5.60
C CYS A 162 -21.57 -7.09 -4.66
N ALA A 163 -22.45 -6.12 -4.95
CA ALA A 163 -22.62 -4.95 -4.11
C ALA A 163 -23.15 -5.32 -2.71
N SER A 164 -24.13 -6.22 -2.62
CA SER A 164 -24.66 -6.70 -1.34
C SER A 164 -23.58 -7.40 -0.51
N ALA A 165 -22.80 -8.29 -1.13
CA ALA A 165 -21.68 -8.94 -0.46
C ALA A 165 -20.63 -7.94 0.03
N PHE A 166 -20.31 -6.94 -0.81
CA PHE A 166 -19.39 -5.86 -0.42
C PHE A 166 -19.88 -5.12 0.82
N PHE A 167 -21.12 -4.66 0.84
CA PHE A 167 -21.64 -3.88 1.96
C PHE A 167 -21.75 -4.68 3.25
N ASN A 168 -22.04 -5.98 3.17
CA ASN A 168 -22.20 -6.82 4.36
C ASN A 168 -20.86 -7.30 4.94
N ALA A 169 -19.86 -7.55 4.09
CA ALA A 169 -18.56 -8.03 4.55
C ALA A 169 -17.57 -6.91 4.86
N ARG A 170 -17.78 -5.70 4.32
CA ARG A 170 -16.82 -4.61 4.47
C ARG A 170 -16.85 -3.99 5.86
N GLU A 171 -15.74 -4.16 6.56
CA GLU A 171 -15.46 -3.40 7.77
C GLU A 171 -14.96 -1.99 7.41
N VAL A 172 -15.38 -1.00 8.19
CA VAL A 172 -14.94 0.39 8.06
C VAL A 172 -14.53 0.94 9.42
N SER A 173 -13.47 1.74 9.43
CA SER A 173 -13.08 2.45 10.65
C SER A 173 -14.18 3.45 11.06
N ALA A 174 -14.25 3.76 12.37
CA ALA A 174 -15.19 4.76 12.87
C ALA A 174 -15.01 6.13 12.18
N GLN A 175 -13.78 6.50 11.87
CA GLN A 175 -13.43 7.73 11.17
C GLN A 175 -14.00 7.73 9.74
N GLU A 176 -13.83 6.62 9.02
CA GLU A 176 -14.37 6.48 7.67
C GLU A 176 -15.91 6.52 7.68
N ALA A 177 -16.55 5.85 8.64
CA ALA A 177 -18.00 5.84 8.79
C ALA A 177 -18.56 7.27 8.99
N VAL A 178 -17.94 8.07 9.85
CA VAL A 178 -18.32 9.48 10.06
C VAL A 178 -18.18 10.29 8.77
N TYR A 179 -17.07 10.14 8.04
CA TYR A 179 -16.89 10.84 6.76
C TYR A 179 -17.97 10.47 5.76
N ARG A 180 -18.35 9.19 5.66
CA ARG A 180 -19.42 8.75 4.76
C ARG A 180 -20.79 9.28 5.19
N LEU A 181 -21.12 9.22 6.48
CA LEU A 181 -22.40 9.70 7.02
C LEU A 181 -22.59 11.20 6.80
N LEU A 182 -21.52 11.99 6.98
CA LEU A 182 -21.53 13.43 6.77
C LEU A 182 -21.32 13.84 5.31
N SER A 183 -21.22 12.86 4.39
CA SER A 183 -20.89 13.10 2.97
C SER A 183 -19.63 13.95 2.77
N PHE A 184 -18.65 13.78 3.67
CA PHE A 184 -17.36 14.41 3.53
C PHE A 184 -16.53 13.70 2.46
N PRO A 185 -15.71 14.43 1.70
CA PRO A 185 -14.83 13.83 0.72
C PRO A 185 -13.79 12.94 1.42
N LEU A 186 -13.79 11.65 1.07
CA LEU A 186 -12.87 10.64 1.60
C LEU A 186 -11.41 10.86 1.16
N PHE A 187 -11.22 11.68 0.12
CA PHE A 187 -9.91 12.01 -0.41
C PHE A 187 -9.89 13.49 -0.80
N LYS A 188 -8.80 14.17 -0.43
CA LYS A 188 -8.46 15.50 -0.90
C LYS A 188 -7.00 15.50 -1.33
N SER A 189 -6.73 16.11 -2.46
CA SER A 189 -5.37 16.29 -2.98
C SER A 189 -5.22 17.72 -3.48
N ASN A 190 -4.06 18.30 -3.24
CA ASN A 190 -3.62 19.55 -3.86
C ASN A 190 -3.17 19.35 -5.32
N PHE A 191 -2.94 18.11 -5.73
CA PHE A 191 -2.64 17.73 -7.11
C PHE A 191 -3.90 17.20 -7.80
N SER A 192 -4.20 17.75 -8.98
CA SER A 192 -5.22 17.21 -9.88
C SER A 192 -4.61 16.18 -10.82
N THR A 193 -5.32 15.08 -11.06
CA THR A 193 -4.92 14.06 -12.03
C THR A 193 -5.85 14.10 -13.23
N VAL A 194 -5.29 14.10 -14.44
CA VAL A 194 -6.06 14.03 -15.69
C VAL A 194 -5.69 12.74 -16.40
N TYR A 195 -6.70 11.90 -16.65
CA TYR A 195 -6.50 10.69 -17.45
C TYR A 195 -6.45 11.05 -18.93
N VAL A 196 -5.39 10.62 -19.61
CA VAL A 196 -5.21 10.79 -21.06
C VAL A 196 -5.14 9.39 -21.67
N PRO A 197 -6.13 8.96 -22.48
CA PRO A 197 -6.11 7.64 -23.09
C PRO A 197 -4.97 7.56 -24.10
N ALA A 198 -4.06 6.60 -23.91
CA ALA A 198 -2.90 6.39 -24.80
C ALA A 198 -3.11 5.24 -25.80
N ASP A 199 -4.26 4.55 -25.73
CA ASP A 199 -4.60 3.44 -26.62
C ASP A 199 -4.83 3.89 -28.07
N ARG A 200 -4.81 2.92 -29.00
CA ARG A 200 -5.19 3.14 -30.40
C ARG A 200 -6.67 3.54 -30.51
N PRO A 201 -7.08 4.34 -31.51
CA PRO A 201 -8.44 4.85 -31.63
C PRO A 201 -9.54 3.80 -31.44
N GLU A 202 -9.34 2.60 -31.98
CA GLU A 202 -10.32 1.50 -31.96
C GLU A 202 -10.51 0.88 -30.56
N LYS A 203 -9.56 1.10 -29.65
CA LYS A 203 -9.57 0.55 -28.28
C LYS A 203 -9.82 1.61 -27.21
N ARG A 204 -9.99 2.88 -27.60
CA ARG A 204 -10.25 3.96 -26.64
C ARG A 204 -11.66 3.81 -26.08
N ILE A 205 -11.77 3.97 -24.76
CA ILE A 205 -13.05 4.03 -24.09
C ILE A 205 -13.69 5.39 -24.44
N CYS A 206 -14.84 5.34 -25.10
CA CYS A 206 -15.65 6.53 -25.42
C CYS A 206 -16.85 6.62 -24.48
N LEU A 207 -17.18 7.83 -24.04
CA LEU A 207 -18.38 8.07 -23.24
C LEU A 207 -19.54 8.41 -24.17
N LEU A 208 -20.70 7.78 -23.95
CA LEU A 208 -21.92 8.13 -24.68
C LEU A 208 -22.45 9.49 -24.23
N LYS A 209 -23.09 10.21 -25.15
CA LYS A 209 -23.88 11.38 -24.82
C LYS A 209 -25.10 10.99 -23.99
N PRO A 210 -25.63 11.90 -23.15
CA PRO A 210 -26.89 11.68 -22.47
C PRO A 210 -27.99 11.31 -23.47
N ILE A 211 -28.85 10.36 -23.11
CA ILE A 211 -29.95 9.88 -23.95
C ILE A 211 -30.83 11.04 -24.45
N SER A 212 -31.04 12.07 -23.62
CA SER A 212 -31.79 13.27 -24.00
C SER A 212 -31.18 14.02 -25.19
N SER A 213 -29.86 13.99 -25.37
CA SER A 213 -29.16 14.65 -26.48
C SER A 213 -29.04 13.78 -27.73
N VAL A 214 -29.45 12.51 -27.65
CA VAL A 214 -29.37 11.53 -28.74
C VAL A 214 -30.76 11.22 -29.30
N LYS A 215 -31.82 11.32 -28.48
CA LYS A 215 -33.20 11.04 -28.88
C LYS A 215 -33.75 11.89 -30.02
N ASP A 216 -33.26 13.12 -30.16
CA ASP A 216 -33.72 14.07 -31.18
C ASP A 216 -32.83 14.05 -32.45
N LYS A 217 -31.89 13.11 -32.54
CA LYS A 217 -31.03 12.93 -33.71
C LYS A 217 -31.67 11.96 -34.70
N GLU A 218 -31.38 12.14 -35.98
CA GLU A 218 -31.79 11.22 -37.03
C GLU A 218 -31.16 9.84 -36.82
N ASP A 219 -31.85 8.77 -37.22
CA ASP A 219 -31.44 7.37 -36.96
C ASP A 219 -30.06 7.01 -37.57
N GLU A 220 -29.56 7.81 -38.53
CA GLU A 220 -28.25 7.63 -39.18
C GLU A 220 -27.12 8.48 -38.56
N ASP A 221 -27.38 9.26 -37.51
CA ASP A 221 -26.36 10.11 -36.87
C ASP A 221 -25.41 9.31 -35.97
N GLU A 222 -24.19 9.09 -36.45
CA GLU A 222 -23.12 8.37 -35.73
C GLU A 222 -22.47 9.19 -34.58
N ASP A 223 -22.81 10.48 -34.41
CA ASP A 223 -22.24 11.36 -33.38
C ASP A 223 -22.91 11.15 -32.00
N VAL A 224 -22.79 9.93 -31.49
CA VAL A 224 -23.34 9.47 -30.20
C VAL A 224 -22.34 9.59 -29.04
N TYR A 225 -21.07 9.89 -29.33
CA TYR A 225 -19.99 9.93 -28.35
C TYR A 225 -19.64 11.36 -27.90
N GLN A 226 -19.32 11.52 -26.62
CA GLN A 226 -18.75 12.74 -26.07
C GLN A 226 -17.35 12.99 -26.63
N THR A 227 -17.06 14.24 -26.98
CA THR A 227 -15.70 14.66 -27.38
C THR A 227 -14.68 14.37 -26.28
N SER A 228 -13.66 13.59 -26.61
CA SER A 228 -12.56 13.25 -25.73
C SER A 228 -11.52 14.37 -25.66
N ILE A 229 -10.58 14.25 -24.71
CA ILE A 229 -9.45 15.18 -24.60
C ILE A 229 -8.56 15.15 -25.85
N LEU A 230 -8.47 14.01 -26.53
CA LEU A 230 -7.70 13.86 -27.76
C LEU A 230 -8.38 14.57 -28.94
N ASP A 231 -9.70 14.45 -29.06
CA ASP A 231 -10.47 15.12 -30.11
C ASP A 231 -10.35 16.65 -29.96
N ARG A 232 -10.43 17.13 -28.72
CA ARG A 232 -10.23 18.55 -28.40
C ARG A 232 -8.81 19.02 -28.66
N TYR A 233 -7.82 18.19 -28.38
CA TYR A 233 -6.43 18.50 -28.69
C TYR A 233 -6.18 18.53 -30.21
N ALA A 234 -6.78 17.61 -30.96
CA ALA A 234 -6.71 17.61 -32.42
C ALA A 234 -7.40 18.85 -33.02
N ALA A 235 -8.56 19.23 -32.49
CA ALA A 235 -9.32 20.41 -32.90
C ALA A 235 -8.86 21.72 -32.23
N ARG A 236 -7.68 21.74 -31.59
CA ARG A 236 -7.21 22.93 -30.86
C ARG A 236 -6.96 24.11 -31.82
N PRO A 237 -7.21 25.35 -31.40
CA PRO A 237 -6.92 26.53 -32.21
C PRO A 237 -5.43 26.64 -32.58
N THR A 238 -5.10 27.23 -33.74
CA THR A 238 -3.71 27.42 -34.23
C THR A 238 -2.82 28.16 -33.22
N LYS A 239 -3.39 29.06 -32.42
CA LYS A 239 -2.67 29.74 -31.32
C LYS A 239 -2.12 28.78 -30.24
N LEU A 240 -2.61 27.54 -30.17
CA LEU A 240 -2.19 26.48 -29.25
C LEU A 240 -1.40 25.36 -29.95
N GLU A 241 -0.99 25.55 -31.21
CA GLU A 241 -0.34 24.50 -32.01
C GLU A 241 0.95 23.98 -31.36
N ASN A 242 1.72 24.88 -30.75
CA ASN A 242 2.98 24.61 -30.05
C ASN A 242 2.83 23.92 -28.69
N LEU A 243 1.59 23.73 -28.19
CA LEU A 243 1.37 22.96 -26.96
C LEU A 243 1.36 21.48 -27.27
N CYS A 244 2.11 20.71 -26.48
CA CYS A 244 1.97 19.27 -26.48
C CYS A 244 0.69 18.84 -25.74
N LEU A 245 0.22 17.61 -26.02
CA LEU A 245 -0.98 17.04 -25.41
C LEU A 245 -0.94 17.11 -23.88
N ALA A 246 0.19 16.79 -23.24
CA ALA A 246 0.31 16.82 -21.79
C ALA A 246 0.05 18.21 -21.20
N LYS A 247 0.64 19.27 -21.79
CA LYS A 247 0.40 20.66 -21.34
C LYS A 247 -1.04 21.09 -21.60
N PHE A 248 -1.57 20.74 -22.77
CA PHE A 248 -2.96 21.04 -23.11
C PHE A 248 -3.93 20.43 -22.09
N SER A 249 -3.74 19.15 -21.75
CA SER A 249 -4.59 18.41 -20.83
C SER A 249 -4.59 18.94 -19.40
N ILE A 250 -3.51 19.60 -18.97
CA ILE A 250 -3.38 20.17 -17.61
C ILE A 250 -3.95 21.59 -17.56
N TRP A 251 -3.68 22.42 -18.58
CA TRP A 251 -3.97 23.86 -18.52
C TRP A 251 -5.31 24.26 -19.11
N TYR A 252 -5.96 23.38 -19.89
CA TYR A 252 -7.21 23.70 -20.56
C TYR A 252 -8.30 22.70 -20.20
N THR A 253 -9.44 23.22 -19.76
CA THR A 253 -10.67 22.47 -19.58
C THR A 253 -11.73 22.98 -20.55
N TYR A 254 -12.65 22.11 -20.92
CA TYR A 254 -13.77 22.50 -21.77
C TYR A 254 -14.89 23.07 -20.89
N ASP A 255 -15.31 24.28 -21.21
CA ASP A 255 -16.42 24.92 -20.54
C ASP A 255 -17.75 24.52 -21.23
N ASN A 256 -18.51 23.66 -20.57
CA ASN A 256 -19.84 23.24 -21.03
C ASN A 256 -20.91 24.33 -20.85
N SER A 257 -20.63 25.44 -20.16
CA SER A 257 -21.63 26.46 -19.82
C SER A 257 -22.16 27.26 -21.01
N LYS A 258 -21.51 27.17 -22.18
CA LYS A 258 -21.92 27.87 -23.42
C LYS A 258 -22.87 27.08 -24.32
N LYS A 259 -23.26 25.85 -23.96
CA LYS A 259 -24.35 25.12 -24.62
C LYS A 259 -25.65 25.35 -23.84
N LYS A 260 -26.23 26.54 -24.01
CA LYS A 260 -27.66 26.81 -23.76
C LYS A 260 -28.26 27.34 -25.03
#